data_AF-A0A1I2RDN1-F1
#
_entry.id   AF-A0A1I2RDN1-F1
#
_cell.length_a   1.000
_cell.length_b   1.000
_cell.length_c   1.000
_cell.angle_alpha   90.00
_cell.angle_beta   90.00
_cell.angle_gamma   90.00
#
_symmetry.space_group_name_H-M   'P 1'
#
loop_
_entity.id
_entity.type
_entity.pdbx_description
1 polymer ?
#
loop_
_entity_poly.entity_id
_entity_poly.type
_entity_poly.pdbx_seq_one_letter_code
_entity_poly.pdbx_strand_id
1 'polypeptide(L)'
;MEKDLEKRWGISSDQELDVVIHFKSTTWHRTALERLRADVSRRQVCNNNCKLANQEDGSIILYDKVEGLSEFAHWIRSYGDAAEIVKPESLREIMAGTGRKMLERYGQGGRGNE
;
A
#
# COMPACT_ATOMS: atom_id res chain seq x y z
N MET A 1 -13.14 28.08 -6.67
CA MET A 1 -12.41 27.40 -7.75
C MET A 1 -11.37 26.41 -7.21
N GLU A 2 -10.76 26.70 -6.06
CA GLU A 2 -9.74 25.85 -5.40
C GLU A 2 -10.28 24.50 -4.87
N LYS A 3 -11.50 24.49 -4.30
CA LYS A 3 -12.12 23.27 -3.72
C LYS A 3 -12.46 22.14 -4.70
N ASP A 4 -12.43 22.39 -6.00
CA ASP A 4 -12.78 21.37 -7.02
C ASP A 4 -11.56 20.55 -7.44
N LEU A 5 -10.35 21.09 -7.26
CA LEU A 5 -9.10 20.45 -7.61
C LEU A 5 -8.70 19.39 -6.58
N GLU A 6 -8.93 19.66 -5.30
CA GLU A 6 -8.70 18.72 -4.19
C GLU A 6 -9.48 17.41 -4.40
N LYS A 7 -10.72 17.52 -4.88
CA LYS A 7 -11.63 16.40 -5.15
C LYS A 7 -11.27 15.62 -6.41
N ARG A 8 -10.68 16.27 -7.42
CA ARG A 8 -10.34 15.68 -8.72
C ARG A 8 -8.98 15.01 -8.74
N TRP A 9 -8.04 15.51 -7.95
CA TRP A 9 -6.67 15.00 -7.88
C TRP A 9 -6.35 14.25 -6.59
N GLY A 10 -7.31 14.17 -5.65
CA GLY A 10 -7.12 13.42 -4.41
C GLY A 10 -5.94 13.95 -3.60
N ILE A 11 -5.70 15.27 -3.67
CA ILE A 11 -4.76 15.97 -2.78
C ILE A 11 -5.34 15.78 -1.39
N SER A 12 -4.86 14.74 -0.75
CA SER A 12 -5.21 14.36 0.60
C SER A 12 -4.75 15.46 1.53
N SER A 13 -5.67 15.85 2.41
CA SER A 13 -5.48 16.70 3.58
C SER A 13 -4.06 16.59 4.15
N ASP A 14 -3.45 17.74 4.50
CA ASP A 14 -2.17 17.94 5.21
C ASP A 14 -2.04 17.22 6.57
N GLN A 15 -2.87 16.22 6.84
CA GLN A 15 -2.78 15.42 8.04
C GLN A 15 -1.78 14.27 7.81
N GLU A 16 -0.67 14.33 8.53
CA GLU A 16 0.24 13.20 8.68
C GLU A 16 -0.49 12.02 9.35
N LEU A 17 -0.45 10.86 8.70
CA LEU A 17 -1.11 9.64 9.17
C LEU A 17 -0.09 8.55 9.44
N ASP A 18 -0.22 7.91 10.60
CA ASP A 18 0.54 6.72 10.93
C ASP A 18 0.02 5.53 10.12
N VAL A 19 0.92 4.89 9.38
CA VAL A 19 0.62 3.71 8.55
C VAL A 19 1.39 2.50 9.08
N VAL A 20 0.72 1.36 9.04
CA VAL A 20 1.31 0.06 9.38
C VAL A 20 0.94 -0.92 8.29
N ILE A 21 1.94 -1.47 7.61
CA ILE A 21 1.76 -2.38 6.49
C ILE A 21 2.51 -3.67 6.76
N HIS A 22 1.84 -4.80 6.59
CA HIS A 22 2.47 -6.12 6.66
C HIS A 22 2.79 -6.60 5.26
N PHE A 23 4.06 -6.91 5.02
CA PHE A 23 4.55 -7.42 3.76
C PHE A 23 5.00 -8.87 3.90
N LYS A 24 4.56 -9.73 2.98
CA LYS A 24 4.96 -11.13 2.90
C LYS A 24 5.37 -11.49 1.47
N SER A 25 6.32 -12.40 1.33
CA SER A 25 6.64 -12.98 0.02
C SER A 25 5.48 -13.89 -0.41
N THR A 26 5.01 -13.73 -1.63
CA THR A 26 3.93 -14.56 -2.20
C THR A 26 4.43 -15.33 -3.41
N THR A 27 3.63 -16.27 -3.90
CA THR A 27 3.95 -17.04 -5.11
C THR A 27 4.20 -16.12 -6.31
N TRP A 28 3.42 -15.04 -6.42
CA TRP A 28 3.43 -14.10 -7.54
C TRP A 28 4.39 -12.92 -7.34
N HIS A 29 4.75 -12.62 -6.09
CA HIS A 29 5.64 -11.51 -5.73
C HIS A 29 6.77 -11.97 -4.80
N ARG A 30 7.62 -12.86 -5.31
CA ARG A 30 8.72 -13.47 -4.54
C ARG A 30 9.74 -12.45 -4.03
N THR A 31 10.02 -11.43 -4.84
CA THR A 31 11.01 -10.38 -4.56
C THR A 31 10.44 -9.18 -3.80
N ALA A 32 9.19 -9.25 -3.32
CA ALA A 32 8.51 -8.14 -2.65
C ALA A 32 9.31 -7.59 -1.45
N LEU A 33 9.89 -8.46 -0.64
CA LEU A 33 10.61 -8.05 0.57
C LEU A 33 11.96 -7.39 0.28
N GLU A 34 12.66 -7.85 -0.76
CA GLU A 34 13.90 -7.21 -1.22
C GLU A 34 13.62 -5.84 -1.83
N ARG A 35 12.57 -5.76 -2.66
CA ARG A 35 12.10 -4.51 -3.25
C ARG A 35 11.64 -3.51 -2.19
N LEU A 36 10.91 -3.95 -1.16
CA LEU A 36 10.50 -3.10 -0.03
C LEU A 36 11.71 -2.44 0.62
N ARG A 37 12.75 -3.22 0.94
CA ARG A 37 13.98 -2.70 1.55
C ARG A 37 14.65 -1.67 0.66
N ALA A 38 14.71 -1.92 -0.65
CA ALA A 38 15.28 -0.97 -1.60
C ALA A 38 14.46 0.33 -1.66
N ASP A 39 13.14 0.24 -1.83
CA ASP A 39 12.22 1.37 -1.98
C ASP A 39 12.26 2.31 -0.75
N VAL A 40 12.32 1.75 0.46
CA VAL A 40 12.26 2.54 1.71
C VAL A 40 13.63 2.89 2.26
N SER A 41 14.73 2.35 1.71
CA SER A 41 16.10 2.57 2.22
C SER A 41 16.45 4.05 2.45
N ARG A 42 16.22 4.89 1.43
CA ARG A 42 16.46 6.34 1.53
C ARG A 42 15.52 7.00 2.54
N ARG A 43 14.27 6.54 2.61
CA ARG A 43 13.25 7.08 3.52
C ARG A 43 13.58 6.77 4.98
N GLN A 44 14.08 5.57 5.29
CA GLN A 44 14.56 5.21 6.63
C GLN A 44 15.74 6.08 7.09
N VAL A 45 16.56 6.59 6.16
CA VAL A 45 17.69 7.48 6.48
C VAL A 45 17.22 8.92 6.74
N CYS A 46 16.26 9.42 5.97
CA CYS A 46 15.83 10.82 6.07
C CYS A 46 14.61 11.05 6.98
N ASN A 47 13.94 9.99 7.44
CA ASN A 47 12.74 10.06 8.27
C ASN A 47 12.78 9.01 9.38
N ASN A 48 12.88 9.47 10.63
CA ASN A 48 12.97 8.62 11.83
C ASN A 48 11.69 7.80 12.11
N ASN A 49 10.57 8.14 11.50
CA ASN A 49 9.30 7.42 11.64
C ASN A 49 9.23 6.16 10.75
N CYS A 50 10.05 6.10 9.69
CA CYS A 50 10.08 4.97 8.77
C CYS A 50 10.95 3.84 9.32
N LYS A 51 10.33 2.72 9.69
CA LYS A 51 11.01 1.56 10.31
C LYS A 51 10.50 0.25 9.73
N LEU A 52 11.42 -0.69 9.53
CA LEU A 52 11.11 -2.07 9.17
C LEU A 52 11.36 -2.99 10.36
N ALA A 53 10.39 -3.82 10.69
CA ALA A 53 10.51 -4.88 11.69
C ALA A 53 10.41 -6.25 11.02
N ASN A 54 11.52 -6.98 10.94
CA ASN A 54 11.52 -8.36 10.47
C ASN A 54 10.78 -9.25 11.49
N GLN A 55 9.96 -10.15 10.99
CA GLN A 55 9.23 -11.14 11.78
C GLN A 55 9.93 -12.50 11.71
N GLU A 56 9.64 -13.39 12.66
CA GLU A 56 10.24 -14.74 12.73
C GLU A 56 9.87 -15.62 11.51
N ASP A 57 8.71 -15.38 10.90
CA ASP A 57 8.22 -16.06 9.70
C ASP A 57 8.84 -15.54 8.40
N GLY A 58 9.78 -14.58 8.49
CA GLY A 58 10.43 -13.95 7.34
C GLY A 58 9.63 -12.81 6.70
N SER A 59 8.42 -12.49 7.18
CA SER A 59 7.66 -11.32 6.77
C SER A 59 8.23 -10.02 7.37
N ILE A 60 7.75 -8.87 6.90
CA ILE A 60 8.22 -7.55 7.36
C ILE A 60 7.02 -6.66 7.68
N ILE A 61 7.06 -5.99 8.83
CA ILE A 61 6.14 -4.90 9.14
C ILE A 61 6.83 -3.56 8.86
N LEU A 62 6.23 -2.76 7.99
CA LEU A 62 6.59 -1.36 7.77
C LEU A 62 5.77 -0.49 8.71
N TYR A 63 6.45 0.35 9.47
CA TYR A 63 5.90 1.48 10.21
C TYR A 63 6.36 2.76 9.53
N ASP A 64 5.45 3.69 9.26
CA ASP A 64 5.78 4.99 8.68
C ASP A 64 4.75 6.05 9.09
N LYS A 65 5.09 7.31 8.84
CA LYS A 65 4.18 8.45 8.90
C LYS A 65 4.16 9.10 7.53
N VAL A 66 2.99 9.13 6.90
CA VAL A 66 2.84 9.59 5.52
C VAL A 66 1.90 10.79 5.44
N GLU A 67 2.28 11.75 4.64
CA GLU A 67 1.40 12.82 4.20
C GLU A 67 0.63 12.31 2.99
N GLY A 68 -0.66 12.11 3.21
CA GLY A 68 -1.55 11.76 2.13
C GLY A 68 -1.60 10.30 1.72
N LEU A 69 -2.83 9.78 1.60
CA LEU A 69 -3.05 8.36 1.33
C LEU A 69 -3.10 8.01 -0.15
N SER A 70 -3.34 8.97 -1.05
CA SER A 70 -3.54 8.68 -2.49
C SER A 70 -2.28 8.11 -3.15
N GLU A 71 -1.16 8.83 -3.04
CA GLU A 71 0.14 8.41 -3.59
C GLU A 71 0.68 7.20 -2.84
N PHE A 72 0.53 7.17 -1.51
CA PHE A 72 0.95 6.02 -0.72
C PHE A 72 0.18 4.75 -1.13
N ALA A 73 -1.14 4.83 -1.30
CA ALA A 73 -1.94 3.71 -1.79
C ALA A 73 -1.54 3.30 -3.22
N HIS A 74 -1.12 4.24 -4.07
CA HIS A 74 -0.58 3.91 -5.40
C HIS A 74 0.68 3.07 -5.30
N TRP A 75 1.64 3.50 -4.48
CA TRP A 75 2.85 2.74 -4.24
C TRP A 75 2.56 1.34 -3.68
N ILE A 76 1.68 1.22 -2.68
CA ILE A 76 1.28 -0.06 -2.10
C ILE A 76 0.67 -1.00 -3.16
N ARG A 77 -0.17 -0.51 -4.07
CA ARG A 77 -0.76 -1.34 -5.13
C ARG A 77 0.28 -2.03 -6.01
N SER A 78 1.48 -1.45 -6.15
CA SER A 78 2.56 -2.07 -6.92
C SER A 78 3.14 -3.35 -6.29
N TYR A 79 2.78 -3.66 -5.05
CA TYR A 79 3.11 -4.90 -4.34
C TYR A 79 2.03 -5.98 -4.48
N GLY A 80 0.86 -5.65 -5.00
CA GLY A 80 -0.20 -6.62 -5.25
C GLY A 80 -0.62 -7.38 -3.98
N ASP A 81 -0.59 -8.71 -4.04
CA ASP A 81 -0.99 -9.62 -2.97
C ASP A 81 0.04 -9.73 -1.83
N ALA A 82 1.22 -9.15 -1.99
CA ALA A 82 2.30 -9.16 -1.00
C ALA A 82 2.13 -8.13 0.11
N ALA A 83 1.19 -7.18 -0.01
CA ALA A 83 1.00 -6.10 0.95
C ALA A 83 -0.40 -6.14 1.59
N GLU A 84 -0.42 -6.09 2.92
CA GLU A 84 -1.64 -6.06 3.73
C GLU A 84 -1.67 -4.80 4.62
N ILE A 85 -2.77 -4.04 4.54
CA ILE A 85 -2.93 -2.81 5.32
C ILE A 85 -3.43 -3.13 6.73
N VAL A 86 -2.54 -2.98 7.70
CA VAL A 86 -2.86 -3.10 9.13
C VAL A 86 -3.48 -1.81 9.65
N LYS A 87 -2.90 -0.64 9.31
CA LYS A 87 -3.43 0.70 9.66
C LYS A 87 -3.05 1.75 8.60
N PRO A 88 -3.82 2.85 8.45
CA PRO A 88 -5.12 3.14 9.06
C PRO A 88 -6.27 2.45 8.31
N GLU A 89 -7.47 2.48 8.92
CA GLU A 89 -8.69 1.95 8.30
C GLU A 89 -9.03 2.63 6.97
N SER A 90 -8.88 3.96 6.90
CA SER A 90 -9.12 4.74 5.67
C SER A 90 -8.26 4.26 4.50
N LEU A 91 -7.00 3.89 4.74
CA LEU A 91 -6.12 3.30 3.71
C LEU A 91 -6.61 1.92 3.28
N ARG A 92 -7.09 1.11 4.23
CA ARG A 92 -7.69 -0.20 3.92
C ARG A 92 -8.94 -0.06 3.06
N GLU A 93 -9.80 0.92 3.35
CA GLU A 93 -11.00 1.21 2.56
C GLU A 93 -10.67 1.63 1.12
N ILE A 94 -9.66 2.50 0.96
CA ILE A 94 -9.16 2.92 -0.36
C ILE A 94 -8.70 1.69 -1.15
N MET A 95 -7.87 0.83 -0.55
CA MET A 95 -7.36 -0.38 -1.20
C MET A 95 -8.47 -1.37 -1.54
N ALA A 96 -9.40 -1.61 -0.62
CA ALA A 96 -10.55 -2.48 -0.85
C ALA A 96 -11.46 -1.95 -1.96
N GLY A 97 -11.65 -0.63 -2.04
CA GLY A 97 -12.38 0.03 -3.12
C GLY A 97 -11.75 -0.23 -4.49
N THR A 98 -10.43 -0.14 -4.61
CA THR A 98 -9.72 -0.52 -5.85
C THR A 98 -9.89 -2.01 -6.16
N GLY A 99 -9.71 -2.88 -5.17
CA GLY A 99 -9.87 -4.33 -5.34
C GLY A 99 -11.25 -4.73 -5.84
N ARG A 100 -12.31 -4.13 -5.29
CA ARG A 100 -13.70 -4.36 -5.75
C ARG A 100 -13.89 -3.99 -7.22
N LYS A 101 -13.38 -2.83 -7.65
CA LYS A 101 -13.46 -2.39 -9.06
C LYS A 101 -12.68 -3.32 -10.00
N MET A 102 -11.53 -3.82 -9.56
CA MET A 102 -10.75 -4.80 -10.33
C MET A 102 -11.50 -6.13 -10.46
N LEU A 103 -12.13 -6.60 -9.37
CA LEU A 103 -12.93 -7.81 -9.37
C LEU A 103 -14.17 -7.67 -10.27
N GLU A 104 -14.85 -6.52 -10.24
CA GLU A 104 -15.98 -6.23 -11.13
C GLU A 104 -15.56 -6.29 -12.61
N ARG A 105 -14.39 -5.73 -12.94
CA ARG A 105 -13.90 -5.65 -14.32
C ARG A 105 -13.33 -6.97 -14.85
N TYR A 106 -12.56 -7.69 -14.03
CA TYR A 106 -11.74 -8.82 -14.49
C TYR A 106 -12.09 -10.15 -13.80
N GLY A 107 -12.92 -10.15 -12.76
CA GLY A 107 -13.22 -11.33 -11.95
C GLY A 107 -13.97 -12.44 -12.69
N GLN A 108 -14.53 -12.14 -13.87
CA GLN A 108 -15.19 -13.13 -14.73
C GLN A 108 -14.22 -13.83 -15.69
N GLY A 109 -13.00 -13.31 -15.88
CA GLY A 109 -12.00 -13.85 -16.81
C GLY A 109 -11.44 -15.23 -16.42
N GLY A 110 -11.75 -15.72 -15.22
CA GLY A 110 -11.39 -17.07 -14.74
C GLY A 110 -12.51 -18.12 -14.80
N ARG A 111 -13.72 -17.76 -15.29
CA ARG A 111 -14.86 -18.70 -15.43
C ARG A 111 -15.07 -19.14 -16.89
N GLY A 112 -13.99 -19.45 -17.59
CA GLY A 112 -14.03 -19.94 -18.96
C GLY A 112 -13.22 -21.23 -19.10
N ASN A 113 -13.94 -22.33 -19.34
CA ASN A 113 -13.49 -23.69 -19.68
C ASN A 113 -13.15 -24.62 -18.50
N GLU A 114 -14.20 -25.19 -17.89
CA GLU A 114 -14.23 -26.61 -17.50
C GLU A 114 -15.16 -27.35 -18.46
#